data_AF-A0A7N2MRQ9-F1
#
_entry.id   AF-A0A7N2MRQ9-F1
#
_cell.length_a   1.000
_cell.length_b   1.000
_cell.length_c   1.000
_cell.angle_alpha   90.00
_cell.angle_beta   90.00
_cell.angle_gamma   90.00
#
_symmetry.space_group_name_H-M   'P 1'
#
loop_
_entity.id
_entity.type
_entity.pdbx_description
1 polymer ?
#
loop_
_entity_poly.entity_id
_entity_poly.type
_entity_poly.pdbx_seq_one_letter_code
_entity_poly.pdbx_strand_id
1 'polypeptide(L)'
;MFGPAVSGGVESFPCLQNNLAPCQPYLKGSYIAPAICCEQLKETITHDLKCLCNILAHTDVLKSLNITLVELMKLRKDCGINLTQSVCKVEI
;
A
#
# COMPACT_ATOMS: atom_id res chain seq x y z
N MET A 1 17.33 24.71 -2.52
CA MET A 1 16.54 24.33 -3.71
C MET A 1 15.87 23.00 -3.37
N PHE A 2 14.59 22.83 -3.04
CA PHE A 2 13.34 23.59 -3.08
C PHE A 2 12.56 23.25 -1.77
N GLY A 3 11.53 24.03 -1.41
CA GLY A 3 11.06 24.24 -0.03
C GLY A 3 10.25 23.14 0.70
N PRO A 4 9.70 23.46 1.90
CA PRO A 4 8.98 22.50 2.74
C PRO A 4 7.54 22.35 2.25
N ALA A 5 7.27 21.32 1.44
CA ALA A 5 5.92 20.95 1.07
C ALA A 5 5.36 20.00 2.14
N VAL A 6 4.44 20.51 2.96
CA VAL A 6 3.42 19.67 3.58
C VAL A 6 2.62 19.01 2.45
N SER A 7 2.95 17.77 2.12
CA SER A 7 2.25 17.00 1.09
C SER A 7 2.02 15.60 1.61
N GLY A 8 0.77 15.31 1.98
CA GLY A 8 0.29 13.96 2.27
C GLY A 8 0.28 13.11 1.01
N GLY A 9 1.47 12.85 0.47
CA GLY A 9 1.75 11.96 -0.64
C GLY A 9 2.60 10.79 -0.16
N VAL A 10 2.84 9.86 -1.09
CA VAL A 10 3.50 8.55 -0.89
C VAL A 10 4.84 8.61 -0.15
N GLU A 11 5.48 9.78 -0.12
CA GLU A 11 6.72 10.10 0.59
C GLU A 11 6.57 10.14 2.12
N SER A 12 5.36 10.36 2.63
CA SER A 12 5.06 10.28 4.08
C SER A 12 4.91 8.83 4.57
N PHE A 13 4.96 7.86 3.66
CA PHE A 13 4.76 6.45 3.96
C PHE A 13 6.00 5.66 3.54
N PRO A 14 7.01 5.52 4.43
CA PRO A 14 8.26 4.84 4.08
C PRO A 14 8.04 3.38 3.65
N CYS A 15 7.00 2.72 4.20
CA CYS A 15 6.60 1.38 3.79
C CYS A 15 6.14 1.31 2.31
N LEU A 16 5.65 2.41 1.76
CA LEU A 16 5.15 2.48 0.39
C LEU A 16 6.30 2.63 -0.62
N GLN A 17 7.26 3.49 -0.31
CA GLN A 17 8.44 3.70 -1.17
C GLN A 17 9.32 2.46 -1.25
N ASN A 18 9.60 1.79 -0.12
CA ASN A 18 10.52 0.66 -0.13
C ASN A 18 9.85 -0.67 -0.47
N ASN A 19 8.65 -0.92 0.06
CA ASN A 19 8.08 -2.27 0.01
C ASN A 19 7.00 -2.41 -1.08
N LEU A 20 6.40 -1.30 -1.53
CA LEU A 20 5.41 -1.30 -2.60
C LEU A 20 5.99 -0.90 -3.97
N ALA A 21 7.26 -0.48 -4.04
CA ALA A 21 7.99 -0.31 -5.29
C ALA A 21 7.84 -1.53 -6.24
N PRO A 22 8.03 -2.79 -5.81
CA PRO A 22 7.82 -3.95 -6.69
C PRO A 22 6.35 -4.19 -7.05
N CYS A 23 5.41 -3.58 -6.34
CA CYS A 23 3.98 -3.65 -6.64
C CYS A 23 3.52 -2.62 -7.67
N GLN A 24 4.34 -1.61 -8.01
CA GLN A 24 4.04 -0.59 -9.03
C GLN A 24 3.39 -1.12 -10.32
N PRO A 25 3.81 -2.24 -10.93
CA PRO A 25 3.12 -2.77 -12.11
C PRO A 25 1.64 -3.09 -11.84
N TYR A 26 1.32 -3.66 -10.67
CA TYR A 26 -0.07 -3.89 -10.26
C TYR A 26 -0.81 -2.58 -9.99
N LEU A 27 -0.13 -1.61 -9.37
CA LEU A 27 -0.69 -0.28 -9.13
C LEU A 27 -1.03 0.45 -10.44
N LYS A 28 -0.32 0.13 -11.53
CA LYS A 28 -0.57 0.66 -12.88
C LYS A 28 -1.61 -0.14 -13.68
N GLY A 29 -2.30 -1.10 -13.05
CA GLY A 29 -3.35 -1.91 -13.69
C GLY A 29 -2.88 -3.25 -14.25
N SER A 30 -1.70 -3.74 -13.84
CA SER A 30 -1.35 -5.14 -14.11
C SER A 30 -2.33 -6.05 -13.37
N TYR A 31 -2.83 -7.07 -14.08
CA TYR A 31 -3.78 -8.04 -13.53
C TYR A 31 -3.12 -9.05 -12.57
N ILE A 32 -1.80 -9.21 -12.66
CA ILE A 32 -1.02 -10.21 -11.91
C ILE A 32 0.00 -9.50 -11.05
N ALA A 33 -0.03 -9.79 -9.75
CA ALA A 33 0.93 -9.26 -8.81
C ALA A 33 2.22 -10.09 -8.91
N PRO A 34 3.40 -9.45 -9.08
CA PRO A 34 4.63 -10.20 -9.06
C PRO A 34 4.83 -10.81 -7.66
N ALA A 35 5.34 -12.04 -7.58
CA ALA A 35 5.50 -12.74 -6.30
C ALA A 35 6.29 -11.91 -5.27
N ILE A 36 7.34 -11.22 -5.75
CA ILE A 36 8.15 -10.29 -4.95
C ILE A 36 7.32 -9.15 -4.35
N CYS A 37 6.31 -8.63 -5.06
CA CYS A 37 5.38 -7.65 -4.48
C CYS A 37 4.57 -8.26 -3.34
N CYS A 38 4.07 -9.48 -3.50
CA CYS A 38 3.30 -10.16 -2.47
C CYS A 38 4.15 -10.46 -1.23
N GLU A 39 5.41 -10.84 -1.42
CA GLU A 39 6.37 -11.05 -0.32
C GLU A 39 6.66 -9.75 0.42
N GLN A 40 7.02 -8.67 -0.29
CA GLN A 40 7.27 -7.37 0.32
C GLN A 40 6.03 -6.80 1.00
N LEU A 41 4.84 -7.00 0.43
CA LEU A 41 3.58 -6.60 1.03
C LEU A 41 3.32 -7.37 2.33
N LYS A 42 3.60 -8.68 2.36
CA LYS A 42 3.46 -9.51 3.55
C LYS A 42 4.47 -9.12 4.64
N GLU A 43 5.71 -8.81 4.28
CA GLU A 43 6.70 -8.28 5.21
C GLU A 43 6.26 -6.93 5.78
N THR A 44 5.75 -6.04 4.93
CA THR A 44 5.19 -4.75 5.38
C THR A 44 4.03 -4.93 6.34
N ILE A 45 3.16 -5.90 6.11
CA ILE A 45 2.05 -6.20 7.02
C ILE A 45 2.56 -6.74 8.34
N THR A 46 3.66 -7.48 8.31
CA THR A 46 4.22 -8.11 9.50
C THR A 46 5.02 -7.11 10.34
N HIS A 47 5.75 -6.19 9.70
CA HIS A 47 6.64 -5.24 10.37
C HIS A 47 6.08 -3.81 10.46
N ASP A 48 5.23 -3.40 9.50
CA ASP A 48 4.77 -2.03 9.25
C ASP A 48 3.25 -1.97 8.98
N LEU A 49 2.47 -2.84 9.64
CA LEU A 49 1.01 -2.93 9.46
C LEU A 49 0.35 -1.55 9.55
N LYS A 50 0.73 -0.78 10.58
CA LYS A 50 0.24 0.56 10.86
C LYS A 50 0.44 1.54 9.70
N CYS A 51 1.60 1.47 9.03
CA CYS A 51 1.89 2.30 7.87
C CYS A 51 0.96 1.95 6.71
N LEU A 52 0.78 0.65 6.43
CA LEU A 52 -0.13 0.17 5.39
C LEU A 52 -1.59 0.56 5.68
N CYS A 53 -1.99 0.46 6.94
CA CYS A 53 -3.33 0.81 7.40
C CYS A 53 -3.61 2.30 7.29
N ASN A 54 -2.61 3.13 7.53
CA ASN A 54 -2.72 4.56 7.35
C ASN A 54 -2.89 4.91 5.85
N ILE A 55 -2.20 4.21 4.93
CA ILE A 55 -2.43 4.35 3.47
C ILE A 55 -3.87 3.96 3.11
N LEU A 56 -4.35 2.83 3.64
CA LEU A 56 -5.72 2.35 3.42
C LEU A 56 -6.79 3.31 3.97
N ALA A 57 -6.49 3.99 5.07
CA ALA A 57 -7.36 5.00 5.67
C ALA A 57 -7.35 6.32 4.89
N HIS A 58 -6.25 6.63 4.18
CA HIS A 58 -6.09 7.86 3.42
C HIS A 58 -6.28 7.64 1.92
N THR A 59 -7.51 7.83 1.43
CA THR A 59 -7.84 7.76 0.01
C THR A 59 -7.03 8.70 -0.88
N ASP A 60 -6.52 9.82 -0.36
CA ASP A 60 -5.62 10.72 -1.11
C ASP A 60 -4.28 10.06 -1.47
N VAL A 61 -3.77 9.18 -0.60
CA VAL A 61 -2.54 8.43 -0.85
C VAL A 61 -2.79 7.37 -1.92
N LEU A 62 -3.94 6.68 -1.85
CA LEU A 62 -4.37 5.74 -2.89
C LEU A 62 -4.52 6.44 -4.26
N LYS A 63 -5.15 7.63 -4.28
CA LYS A 63 -5.24 8.45 -5.48
C LYS A 63 -3.88 8.87 -6.01
N SER A 64 -2.94 9.24 -5.14
CA SER A 64 -1.57 9.60 -5.50
C SER A 64 -0.80 8.44 -6.15
N LEU A 65 -1.15 7.21 -5.77
CA LEU A 65 -0.64 5.97 -6.37
C LEU A 65 -1.44 5.53 -7.61
N ASN A 66 -2.45 6.31 -7.99
CA ASN A 66 -3.37 6.02 -9.08
C ASN A 66 -4.11 4.66 -8.93
N ILE A 67 -4.35 4.25 -7.68
CA ILE A 67 -5.07 3.04 -7.30
C ILE A 67 -6.35 3.36 -6.53
N THR A 68 -7.30 2.45 -6.61
CA THR A 68 -8.52 2.49 -5.81
C THR A 68 -8.47 1.44 -4.71
N LEU A 69 -9.31 1.63 -3.67
CA LEU A 69 -9.47 0.64 -2.60
C LEU A 69 -9.82 -0.75 -3.17
N VAL A 70 -10.61 -0.81 -4.24
CA VAL A 70 -11.01 -2.05 -4.91
C VAL A 70 -9.82 -2.77 -5.55
N GLU A 71 -8.94 -2.05 -6.24
CA GLU A 71 -7.74 -2.64 -6.86
C GLU A 71 -6.74 -3.12 -5.79
N LEU A 72 -6.61 -2.38 -4.69
CA LEU A 72 -5.81 -2.81 -3.55
C LEU A 72 -6.40 -4.03 -2.83
N MET A 73 -7.72 -4.14 -2.76
CA MET A 73 -8.42 -5.33 -2.26
C MET A 73 -8.14 -6.55 -3.15
N LYS A 74 -8.18 -6.38 -4.48
CA LYS A 74 -7.81 -7.42 -5.44
C LYS A 74 -6.36 -7.85 -5.30
N LEU A 75 -5.42 -6.90 -5.25
CA LEU A 75 -3.97 -7.17 -5.08
C LEU A 75 -3.73 -8.09 -3.89
N ARG A 76 -4.33 -7.77 -2.74
CA ARG A 76 -4.17 -8.57 -1.53
C ARG A 76 -4.77 -9.96 -1.69
N LYS A 77 -5.94 -10.06 -2.32
CA LYS A 77 -6.58 -11.36 -2.60
C LYS A 77 -5.72 -12.21 -3.54
N ASP A 78 -5.13 -11.60 -4.56
CA ASP A 78 -4.19 -12.23 -5.51
C ASP A 78 -2.94 -12.74 -4.78
N CYS A 79 -2.41 -11.95 -3.85
CA CYS A 79 -1.29 -12.32 -2.99
C CYS A 79 -1.64 -13.29 -1.85
N GLY A 80 -2.90 -13.72 -1.71
CA GLY A 80 -3.34 -14.58 -0.59
C GLY A 80 -3.36 -13.89 0.79
N ILE A 81 -3.32 -12.55 0.80
CA ILE A 81 -3.28 -11.71 1.99
C ILE A 81 -4.71 -11.32 2.38
N ASN A 82 -5.22 -11.87 3.48
CA ASN A 82 -6.50 -11.51 4.05
C ASN A 82 -6.38 -10.32 5.02
N LEU A 83 -5.92 -9.18 4.50
CA LEU A 83 -6.12 -7.92 5.20
C LEU A 83 -7.58 -7.51 5.01
N THR A 84 -8.29 -7.13 6.05
CA THR A 84 -9.54 -6.37 5.92
C THR A 84 -9.30 -4.99 6.53
N GLN A 85 -10.16 -4.00 6.24
CA GLN A 85 -10.14 -2.76 7.04
C GLN A 85 -10.22 -3.08 8.54
N SER A 86 -10.79 -4.24 8.91
CA SER A 86 -10.80 -4.76 10.28
C SER A 86 -9.41 -5.12 10.82
N VAL A 87 -8.48 -5.62 10.00
CA VAL A 87 -7.09 -5.86 10.45
C VAL A 87 -6.42 -4.53 10.82
N CYS A 88 -6.70 -3.48 10.05
CA CYS A 88 -6.29 -2.11 10.38
C CYS A 88 -7.04 -1.48 11.55
N LYS A 89 -8.16 -2.06 11.96
CA LYS A 89 -9.00 -1.61 13.07
C LYS A 89 -8.69 -2.36 14.37
N VAL A 90 -7.96 -3.48 14.29
CA VAL A 90 -7.53 -4.30 15.43
C VAL A 90 -6.27 -3.75 16.10
N GLU A 91 -5.50 -2.89 15.44
CA GLU A 91 -4.48 -2.06 16.10
C GLU A 91 -5.13 -0.82 16.74
N ILE A 92 -5.93 -1.02 17.78
CA ILE A 92 -6.32 0.02 18.74
C ILE A 92 -6.09 -0.52 20.14
#